data_AF-A0A5E4J380-F1
#
_entry.id   AF-A0A5E4J380-F1
#
_cell.length_a   1.000
_cell.length_b   1.000
_cell.length_c   1.000
_cell.angle_alpha   90.00
_cell.angle_beta   90.00
_cell.angle_gamma   90.00
#
_symmetry.space_group_name_H-M   'P 1'
#
loop_
_entity.id
_entity.type
_entity.pdbx_description
1 polymer ?
#
loop_
_entity_poly.entity_id
_entity_poly.type
_entity_poly.pdbx_seq_one_letter_code
_entity_poly.pdbx_strand_id
1 'polypeptide(L)' 'MITDIDANGRIQLPLIIRLWLDLYPGDRLAVDQLGDGTIILKKIEGEVLMEEAVCSGSSIKETIKAPAQG' A
#
# COMPACT_ATOMS: atom_id res chain seq x y z
N MET A 1 -0.62 -9.93 23.19
CA MET A 1 0.85 -10.08 23.10
C MET A 1 1.35 -8.83 22.39
N ILE A 2 2.10 -7.99 23.09
CA ILE A 2 2.73 -6.79 22.52
C ILE A 2 4.20 -7.15 22.35
N THR A 3 4.75 -6.94 21.16
CA THR A 3 6.18 -7.11 20.90
C THR A 3 6.87 -5.78 21.09
N ASP A 4 7.92 -5.75 21.90
CA ASP A 4 8.69 -4.54 22.14
C ASP A 4 9.47 -4.11 20.89
N ILE A 5 9.72 -2.80 20.80
CA ILE A 5 10.58 -2.19 19.80
C ILE A 5 11.98 -2.06 20.40
N ASP A 6 13.01 -2.55 19.71
CA ASP A 6 14.38 -2.41 20.18
C ASP A 6 14.91 -0.97 20.01
N ALA A 7 16.11 -0.70 20.53
CA ALA A 7 16.74 0.62 20.43
C ALA A 7 17.02 1.10 18.99
N ASN A 8 16.92 0.20 18.00
CA ASN A 8 17.09 0.51 16.58
C ASN A 8 15.74 0.63 15.84
N GLY A 9 14.61 0.63 16.55
CA GLY A 9 13.29 0.70 15.93
C GLY A 9 12.83 -0.62 15.31
N ARG A 10 13.45 -1.76 15.64
CA ARG A 10 13.08 -3.06 15.07
C ARG A 10 12.01 -3.74 15.92
N ILE A 11 11.05 -4.35 15.24
CA ILE A 11 10.02 -5.17 15.86
C ILE A 11 10.26 -6.63 15.50
N GLN A 12 10.35 -7.49 16.51
CA GLN A 12 10.39 -8.93 16.29
C GLN A 12 8.98 -9.45 16.06
N LEU A 13 8.68 -9.91 14.84
CA LEU A 13 7.38 -10.53 14.56
C LEU A 13 7.25 -11.87 15.32
N PRO A 14 6.14 -12.08 16.07
CA PRO A 14 5.84 -13.36 16.70
C PRO A 14 5.89 -14.49 15.68
N LEU A 15 6.35 -15.68 16.11
CA LEU A 15 6.50 -16.84 15.21
C LEU A 15 5.21 -17.16 14.46
N ILE A 16 4.06 -17.06 15.12
CA ILE A 16 2.76 -17.34 14.49
C ILE A 16 2.46 -16.43 13.29
N ILE A 17 2.81 -15.14 13.38
CA ILE A 17 2.62 -14.19 12.26
C ILE A 17 3.55 -14.55 11.10
N ARG A 18 4.81 -14.91 11.40
CA ARG A 18 5.77 -15.34 10.39
C ARG A 18 5.30 -16.59 9.65
N LEU A 19 4.73 -17.57 10.36
CA LEU A 19 4.22 -18.79 9.74
C LEU A 19 2.95 -18.53 8.91
N TRP A 20 2.03 -17.71 9.39
CA TRP A 20 0.78 -17.41 8.67
C TRP A 20 1.00 -16.60 7.40
N LEU A 21 1.99 -15.72 7.39
CA LEU A 21 2.34 -14.89 6.24
C LEU A 21 3.49 -15.47 5.40
N ASP A 22 3.96 -16.68 5.74
CA ASP A 22 5.05 -17.37 5.06
C ASP A 22 6.30 -16.48 4.91
N LEU A 23 6.72 -15.84 6.03
CA LEU A 23 7.83 -14.89 6.06
C LEU A 23 9.14 -15.58 6.44
N TYR A 24 10.12 -15.48 5.56
CA TYR A 24 11.47 -16.00 5.74
C TYR A 24 12.51 -14.87 5.85
N PRO A 25 13.66 -15.15 6.49
CA PRO A 25 14.78 -14.21 6.48
C PRO A 25 15.18 -13.84 5.05
N GLY A 26 15.20 -12.54 4.76
CA GLY A 26 15.51 -12.00 3.43
C GLY A 26 14.29 -11.54 2.63
N ASP A 27 13.08 -11.90 3.05
CA ASP A 27 11.85 -11.40 2.43
C ASP A 27 11.73 -9.89 2.58
N ARG A 28 11.19 -9.24 1.55
CA ARG A 28 10.95 -7.81 1.54
C ARG A 28 9.52 -7.50 1.96
N LEU A 29 9.38 -6.55 2.87
CA LEU A 29 8.10 -6.02 3.30
C LEU A 29 8.00 -4.56 2.86
N ALA A 30 6.87 -4.19 2.28
CA ALA A 30 6.50 -2.79 2.13
C ALA A 30 5.99 -2.26 3.48
N VAL A 31 6.32 -1.00 3.78
CA VAL A 31 5.88 -0.29 4.97
C VAL A 31 4.97 0.84 4.54
N ASP A 32 3.76 0.88 5.09
CA ASP A 32 2.76 1.93 4.82
C ASP A 32 2.16 2.45 6.14
N GLN A 33 1.40 3.54 6.08
CA GLN A 33 0.74 4.17 7.22
C GLN A 33 -0.74 4.41 6.91
N LEU A 34 -1.63 3.97 7.80
CA LEU A 34 -3.07 4.16 7.64
C LEU A 34 -3.58 5.51 8.20
N GLY A 35 -2.76 6.18 9.00
CA GLY A 35 -3.17 7.27 9.89
C GLY A 35 -2.96 6.84 11.34
N ASP A 36 -3.41 7.65 12.31
CA ASP A 36 -3.55 7.33 13.76
C ASP A 36 -2.37 6.68 14.51
N GLY A 37 -1.17 6.62 13.92
CA GLY A 37 -0.03 5.90 14.46
C GLY A 37 0.04 4.43 14.05
N THR A 38 -0.87 3.96 13.19
CA THR A 38 -0.87 2.59 12.67
C THR A 38 0.09 2.43 11.49
N ILE A 39 1.00 1.46 11.63
CA ILE A 39 1.92 1.03 10.57
C ILE A 39 1.43 -0.31 9.98
N ILE A 40 1.40 -0.41 8.66
CA ILE A 40 1.06 -1.61 7.91
C ILE A 40 2.33 -2.22 7.32
N LEU A 41 2.50 -3.54 7.49
CA LEU A 41 3.52 -4.32 6.83
C LEU A 41 2.86 -5.24 5.79
N LYS A 42 3.29 -5.14 4.53
CA LYS A 42 2.77 -5.96 3.42
C LYS A 42 3.90 -6.78 2.79
N LYS A 43 3.71 -8.10 2.66
CA LYS A 43 4.65 -8.96 1.93
C LYS A 43 4.68 -8.52 0.47
N ILE A 44 5.89 -8.32 -0.07
CA ILE A 44 6.07 -8.04 -1.49
C ILE A 44 6.29 -9.39 -2.17
N GLU A 45 5.31 -9.79 -2.97
CA GLU A 45 5.51 -10.89 -3.92
C GLU A 45 6.36 -10.33 -5.08
N GLY A 46 7.43 -11.04 -5.46
CA GLY A 46 8.26 -10.65 -6.60
C GLY A 46 7.40 -10.49 -7.86
N GLU A 47 7.78 -9.55 -8.73
CA GLU A 47 7.03 -9.04 -9.90
C GLU A 47 5.87 -9.93 -10.37
N VAL A 48 4.72 -9.79 -9.70
CA VAL A 48 3.45 -10.11 -10.33
C VAL A 48 3.17 -8.91 -11.21
N LEU A 49 3.35 -9.09 -12.53
CA LEU A 49 2.84 -8.20 -13.56
C LEU A 49 1.34 -8.00 -13.31
N MET A 50 0.97 -6.98 -12.55
CA MET A 50 -0.41 -6.55 -12.41
C MET A 50 -0.49 -5.15 -13.01
N GLU A 51 -1.00 -5.12 -14.24
CA GLU A 51 -1.49 -3.92 -14.90
C GLU A 51 -2.29 -3.09 -13.89
N GLU A 52 -1.92 -1.83 -13.80
CA GLU A 52 -2.63 -0.83 -13.02
C GLU A 52 -4.11 -0.85 -13.41
N ALA A 53 -4.97 -1.26 -12.47
CA ALA A 53 -6.39 -0.93 -12.56
C ALA A 53 -6.53 0.58 -12.35
N VAL A 54 -6.33 1.34 -13.42
CA VAL A 54 -6.70 2.75 -13.50
C VAL A 54 -8.22 2.81 -13.34
N CYS A 55 -8.70 3.12 -12.14
CA CYS A 55 -10.03 3.68 -11.98
C CYS A 55 -10.01 5.10 -12.56
N SER A 56 -10.11 5.20 -13.88
CA SER A 56 -10.34 6.45 -14.58
C SER A 56 -11.76 6.91 -14.30
N GLY A 57 -11.92 7.64 -13.21
CA GLY A 57 -13.10 8.46 -12.96
C GLY A 57 -13.24 9.48 -14.09
N SER A 58 -13.99 9.11 -15.13
CA SER A 58 -14.28 9.97 -16.27
C SER A 58 -15.26 11.06 -15.83
N SER A 59 -14.75 12.19 -15.37
CA SER A 59 -15.56 13.38 -15.15
C SER A 59 -15.63 14.20 -16.44
N ILE A 60 -16.56 13.85 -17.32
CA ILE A 60 -17.00 14.73 -18.41
C ILE A 60 -17.64 15.99 -17.82
N LYS A 61 -17.05 17.17 -18.07
CA LYS A 61 -17.76 18.46 -18.00
C LYS A 61 -17.44 19.31 -19.23
N GLU A 62 -18.22 19.03 -20.26
CA GLU A 62 -18.95 19.96 -21.13
C GLU A 62 -18.32 21.36 -21.37
N THR A 63 -17.67 21.50 -22.53
CA THR A 63 -17.31 22.78 -23.14
C THR A 63 -18.50 23.26 -23.99
N ILE A 64 -19.17 24.33 -23.56
CA ILE A 64 -20.10 25.08 -24.43
C ILE A 64 -19.33 26.28 -24.99
N LYS A 65 -18.95 26.22 -26.27
CA LYS A 65 -18.40 27.37 -27.03
C LYS A 65 -19.52 28.01 -27.85
N ALA A 66 -19.61 29.34 -27.68
CA ALA A 66 -20.44 30.38 -28.30
C ALA A 66 -21.08 30.13 -29.68
N PRO A 67 -22.17 30.87 -30.01
CA PRO A 67 -22.39 31.33 -31.37
C PRO A 67 -21.93 32.78 -31.57
N ALA A 68 -21.25 33.00 -32.69
CA ALA A 68 -20.96 34.31 -33.25
C ALA A 68 -22.23 34.99 -33.78
N GLN A 69 -22.35 36.29 -33.58
CA GLN A 69 -23.21 37.24 -34.30
C GLN A 69 -22.27 38.45 -34.47
N GLY A 70 -21.84 38.84 -35.68
CA GLY A 70 -22.64 39.26 -36.82
C GLY A 70 -22.33 40.74 -37.01
#